data_AF-A0AAE4Q9R7-F1
#
_entry.id   AF-A0AAE4Q9R7-F1
#
_cell.length_a   1.000
_cell.length_b   1.000
_cell.length_c   1.000
_cell.angle_alpha   90.00
_cell.angle_beta   90.00
_cell.angle_gamma   90.00
#
_symmetry.space_group_name_H-M   'P 1'
#
loop_
_entity.id
_entity.type
_entity.pdbx_description
1 polymer ?
#
loop_
_entity_poly.entity_id
_entity_poly.type
_entity_poly.pdbx_seq_one_letter_code
_entity_poly.pdbx_strand_id
1 'polypeptide(L)'
;MNFPIQRSKSVVIFVCLTLVFMFVYPLVMIVTNKEQWMSALIGMGLCFLVNVPLVWEVFIKKHKVENGVLKYGILNDDIVLKEIRIIRQVGKNLEITTNAYKVHMVAMPQQMERFLSLVEQENPHVKIEMVGKK
;
A
#
# COMPACT_ATOMS: atom_id res chain seq x y z
N MET A 1 7.45 14.54 0.11
CA MET A 1 6.26 14.61 -0.76
C MET A 1 5.52 13.28 -0.76
N ASN A 2 4.19 13.29 -0.67
CA ASN A 2 3.37 12.08 -0.58
C ASN A 2 2.71 11.76 -1.92
N PHE A 3 2.83 10.50 -2.36
CA PHE A 3 2.17 9.98 -3.54
C PHE A 3 1.14 8.93 -3.11
N PRO A 4 -0.17 9.27 -3.16
CA PRO A 4 -1.23 8.29 -2.92
C PRO A 4 -1.12 7.13 -3.92
N ILE A 5 -1.53 5.93 -3.50
CA ILE A 5 -1.48 4.73 -4.33
C ILE A 5 -2.80 4.57 -5.09
N GLN A 6 -2.73 4.11 -6.34
CA GLN A 6 -3.90 3.71 -7.10
C GLN A 6 -4.42 2.39 -6.54
N ARG A 7 -5.59 2.45 -5.89
CA ARG A 7 -6.20 1.28 -5.23
C ARG A 7 -7.40 0.79 -6.03
N SER A 8 -7.59 -0.51 -6.06
CA SER A 8 -8.79 -1.11 -6.66
C SER A 8 -10.02 -0.73 -5.84
N LYS A 9 -11.06 -0.20 -6.50
CA LYS A 9 -12.34 0.12 -5.87
C LYS A 9 -12.93 -1.09 -5.14
N SER A 10 -12.81 -2.28 -5.74
CA SER A 10 -13.30 -3.53 -5.16
C SER A 10 -12.60 -3.87 -3.84
N VAL A 11 -11.27 -3.70 -3.76
CA VAL A 11 -10.50 -3.94 -2.52
C VAL A 11 -10.90 -2.96 -1.43
N VAL A 12 -11.12 -1.69 -1.78
CA VAL A 12 -11.59 -0.68 -0.82
C VAL A 12 -12.98 -1.03 -0.28
N ILE A 13 -13.92 -1.40 -1.17
CA ILE A 13 -15.28 -1.81 -0.76
C ILE A 13 -15.21 -3.05 0.15
N PHE A 14 -14.40 -4.04 -0.23
CA PHE A 14 -14.22 -5.25 0.56
C PHE A 14 -13.75 -4.93 1.98
N VAL A 15 -12.67 -4.15 2.13
CA VAL A 15 -12.17 -3.78 3.47
C VAL A 15 -13.19 -2.95 4.25
N CYS A 16 -13.94 -2.05 3.60
CA CYS A 16 -15.02 -1.33 4.26
C CYS A 16 -16.11 -2.27 4.80
N LEU A 17 -16.52 -3.28 4.03
CA LEU A 17 -17.50 -4.28 4.47
C LEU A 17 -16.94 -5.11 5.63
N THR A 18 -15.68 -5.53 5.56
CA THR A 18 -15.03 -6.28 6.64
C THR A 18 -14.96 -5.45 7.93
N LEU A 19 -14.64 -4.16 7.83
CA LEU A 19 -14.63 -3.24 8.97
C LEU A 19 -16.02 -3.11 9.61
N VAL A 20 -17.08 -2.92 8.81
CA VAL A 20 -18.45 -2.86 9.34
C VAL A 20 -18.80 -4.15 10.06
N PHE A 21 -18.51 -5.31 9.45
CA PHE A 21 -18.75 -6.60 10.08
C PHE A 21 -17.98 -6.76 11.40
N MET A 22 -16.75 -6.25 11.45
CA MET A 22 -15.89 -6.31 12.65
C MET A 22 -16.48 -5.59 13.85
N PHE A 23 -17.27 -4.52 13.66
CA PHE A 23 -17.95 -3.83 14.75
C PHE A 23 -19.34 -4.41 15.03
N VAL A 24 -20.08 -4.77 13.98
CA VAL A 24 -21.46 -5.26 14.11
C VAL A 24 -21.50 -6.64 14.76
N TYR A 25 -20.64 -7.56 14.32
CA TYR A 25 -20.65 -8.94 14.81
C TYR A 25 -20.43 -9.06 16.33
N PRO A 26 -19.43 -8.37 16.92
CA PRO A 26 -19.26 -8.40 18.36
C PRO A 26 -20.36 -7.73 19.16
N LEU A 27 -20.93 -6.63 18.65
CA LEU A 27 -22.08 -5.97 19.29
C LEU A 27 -23.28 -6.90 19.37
N VAL A 28 -23.57 -7.62 18.27
CA VAL A 28 -24.63 -8.63 18.24
C VAL A 28 -24.34 -9.74 19.26
N MET A 29 -23.11 -10.27 19.30
CA MET A 29 -22.72 -11.33 20.24
C MET A 29 -22.81 -10.91 21.71
N ILE A 30 -22.44 -9.66 22.04
CA ILE A 30 -22.56 -9.12 23.41
C ILE A 30 -24.02 -9.03 23.85
N VAL A 31 -24.92 -8.62 22.94
CA VAL A 31 -26.36 -8.49 23.23
C VAL A 31 -27.03 -9.86 23.36
N THR A 32 -26.69 -10.81 22.49
CA THR A 32 -27.34 -12.13 22.44
C THR A 32 -26.78 -13.13 23.46
N ASN A 33 -25.51 -13.05 23.83
CA ASN A 33 -24.84 -14.02 24.71
C ASN A 33 -24.30 -13.38 25.98
N LYS A 34 -25.20 -12.88 26.85
CA LYS A 34 -24.85 -12.22 28.13
C LYS A 34 -24.00 -13.07 29.07
N GLU A 35 -24.09 -14.40 28.99
CA GLU A 35 -23.34 -15.31 29.86
C GLU A 35 -21.93 -15.65 29.35
N GLN A 36 -21.64 -15.43 28.07
CA GLN A 36 -20.37 -15.80 27.43
C GLN A 36 -19.56 -14.58 26.94
N TRP A 37 -19.57 -13.50 27.71
CA TRP A 37 -18.85 -12.26 27.36
C TRP A 37 -17.34 -12.46 27.13
N MET A 38 -16.73 -13.43 27.81
CA MET A 38 -15.29 -13.73 27.67
C MET A 38 -14.94 -14.26 26.28
N SER A 39 -15.76 -15.15 25.71
CA SER A 39 -15.53 -15.69 24.36
C SER A 39 -15.80 -14.63 23.28
N ALA A 40 -16.79 -13.77 23.50
CA ALA A 40 -17.06 -12.63 22.63
C ALA A 40 -15.87 -11.63 22.58
N LEU A 41 -15.24 -11.36 23.72
CA LEU A 41 -14.03 -10.52 23.81
C LEU A 41 -12.83 -11.13 23.09
N ILE A 42 -12.61 -12.44 23.24
CA ILE A 42 -11.53 -13.17 22.53
C ILE A 42 -11.77 -13.15 21.01
N GLY A 43 -13.02 -13.40 20.58
CA GLY A 43 -13.41 -13.30 19.17
C GLY A 43 -13.18 -11.89 18.61
N MET A 44 -13.49 -10.84 19.39
CA MET A 44 -13.15 -9.45 19.05
C MET A 44 -11.65 -9.27 18.87
N GLY A 45 -10.84 -9.68 19.85
CA GLY A 45 -9.39 -9.54 19.80
C GLY A 45 -8.78 -10.19 18.55
N LEU A 46 -9.22 -11.40 18.21
CA LEU A 46 -8.80 -12.11 17.00
C LEU A 46 -9.25 -11.38 15.72
N CYS A 47 -10.49 -10.89 15.68
CA CYS A 47 -10.99 -10.08 14.57
C CYS A 47 -10.14 -8.81 14.35
N PHE A 48 -9.80 -8.08 15.40
CA PHE A 48 -8.94 -6.89 15.28
C PHE A 48 -7.53 -7.28 14.79
N LEU A 49 -6.93 -8.34 15.33
CA LEU A 49 -5.59 -8.80 14.95
C LEU A 49 -5.45 -9.10 13.46
N VAL A 50 -6.46 -9.75 12.86
CA VAL A 50 -6.44 -10.12 11.43
C VAL A 50 -6.74 -8.91 10.54
N ASN A 51 -7.63 -8.01 10.98
CA ASN A 51 -8.12 -6.92 10.15
C ASN A 51 -7.24 -5.66 10.20
N VAL A 52 -6.52 -5.40 11.30
CA VAL A 52 -5.61 -4.23 11.40
C VAL A 52 -4.53 -4.23 10.31
N PRO A 53 -3.82 -5.35 10.01
CA PRO A 53 -2.89 -5.42 8.89
C PRO A 53 -3.54 -5.15 7.53
N LEU A 54 -4.76 -5.65 7.31
CA LEU A 54 -5.52 -5.41 6.08
C LEU A 54 -5.85 -3.92 5.88
N VAL A 55 -6.35 -3.27 6.93
CA VAL A 55 -6.62 -1.83 6.92
C VAL A 55 -5.34 -1.04 6.72
N TRP A 56 -4.24 -1.47 7.32
CA TRP A 56 -2.93 -0.84 7.15
C TRP A 56 -2.44 -0.89 5.71
N GLU A 57 -2.43 -2.08 5.10
CA GLU A 57 -2.10 -2.30 3.69
C GLU A 57 -2.99 -1.46 2.75
N VAL A 58 -4.30 -1.43 3.02
CA VAL A 58 -5.28 -0.81 2.11
C VAL A 58 -5.47 0.68 2.34
N PHE A 59 -5.23 1.23 3.54
CA PHE A 59 -5.48 2.65 3.82
C PHE A 59 -4.21 3.45 4.14
N ILE A 60 -3.28 2.87 4.88
CA ILE A 60 -2.12 3.60 5.43
C ILE A 60 -0.90 3.52 4.50
N LYS A 61 -0.69 2.40 3.80
CA LYS A 61 0.40 2.25 2.84
C LYS A 61 0.29 3.32 1.75
N LYS A 62 1.25 4.25 1.76
CA LYS A 62 1.40 5.36 0.82
C LYS A 62 2.87 5.45 0.43
N HIS A 63 3.14 5.87 -0.79
CA HIS A 63 4.50 6.21 -1.19
C HIS A 63 4.84 7.58 -0.61
N LYS A 64 5.95 7.67 0.10
CA LYS A 64 6.45 8.92 0.67
C LYS A 64 7.87 9.13 0.18
N VAL A 65 8.10 10.23 -0.51
CA VAL A 65 9.44 10.66 -0.92
C VAL A 65 9.95 11.67 0.10
N GLU A 66 11.03 11.37 0.80
CA GLU A 66 11.72 12.28 1.73
C GLU A 66 13.18 12.38 1.32
N ASN A 67 13.68 13.61 1.12
CA ASN A 67 15.10 13.87 0.81
C ASN A 67 15.65 12.99 -0.33
N GLY A 68 14.89 12.82 -1.42
CA GLY A 68 15.32 11.99 -2.55
C GLY A 68 15.21 10.48 -2.32
N VAL A 69 14.54 10.03 -1.26
CA VAL A 69 14.34 8.61 -0.92
C VAL A 69 12.85 8.27 -0.93
N LEU A 70 12.49 7.25 -1.71
CA LEU A 70 11.15 6.67 -1.78
C LEU A 70 10.96 5.59 -0.71
N LYS A 71 10.11 5.88 0.26
CA LYS A 71 9.60 4.95 1.26
C LYS A 71 8.24 4.44 0.82
N TYR A 72 8.08 3.12 0.70
CA TYR A 72 6.87 2.50 0.16
C TYR A 72 6.31 1.33 0.98
N GLY A 73 6.84 1.16 2.19
CA GLY A 73 6.37 0.21 3.21
C GLY A 73 7.22 0.35 4.47
N ILE A 74 6.75 -0.16 5.61
CA ILE A 74 7.54 -0.19 6.86
C ILE A 74 8.59 -1.31 6.80
N LEU A 75 8.25 -2.42 6.16
CA LEU A 75 9.10 -3.62 6.06
C LEU A 75 9.89 -3.68 4.74
N ASN A 76 9.76 -2.66 3.88
CA ASN A 76 10.42 -2.65 2.58
C ASN A 76 11.67 -1.78 2.64
N ASP A 77 12.69 -2.19 1.89
CA ASP A 77 13.89 -1.37 1.67
C ASP A 77 13.52 -0.02 1.05
N ASP A 78 14.09 1.04 1.59
CA ASP A 78 14.01 2.38 1.02
C ASP A 78 14.71 2.43 -0.35
N ILE A 79 14.12 3.14 -1.32
CA ILE A 79 14.70 3.31 -2.66
C ILE A 79 15.22 4.73 -2.80
N VAL A 80 16.52 4.89 -3.02
CA VAL A 80 17.08 6.21 -3.35
C VAL A 80 16.77 6.54 -4.80
N LEU A 81 16.13 7.67 -5.06
CA LEU A 81 15.64 8.04 -6.40
C LEU A 81 16.76 8.18 -7.42
N LYS A 82 17.90 8.75 -7.01
CA LYS A 82 19.10 8.89 -7.86
C LYS A 82 19.69 7.54 -8.31
N GLU A 83 19.39 6.47 -7.58
CA GLU A 83 19.88 5.12 -7.86
C GLU A 83 18.91 4.32 -8.73
N ILE A 84 17.73 4.87 -9.05
CA ILE A 84 16.78 4.22 -9.93
C ILE A 84 17.33 4.24 -11.36
N ARG A 85 17.51 3.05 -11.93
CA ARG A 85 18.01 2.86 -13.29
C ARG A 85 16.88 2.63 -14.27
N ILE A 86 15.90 1.81 -13.90
CA ILE A 86 14.79 1.43 -14.77
C ILE A 86 13.49 1.51 -13.97
N ILE A 87 12.49 2.16 -14.53
CA ILE A 87 11.09 2.09 -14.07
C ILE A 87 10.29 1.45 -15.19
N ARG A 88 9.63 0.33 -14.90
CA ARG A 88 8.79 -0.38 -15.85
C ARG A 88 7.40 -0.60 -15.28
N GLN A 89 6.37 -0.40 -16.11
CA GLN A 89 5.01 -0.78 -15.74
C GLN A 89 4.79 -2.28 -15.96
N VAL A 90 4.39 -2.99 -14.91
CA VAL A 90 4.06 -4.43 -14.92
C VAL A 90 2.65 -4.61 -14.36
N GLY A 91 1.67 -4.70 -15.26
CA GLY A 91 0.26 -4.78 -14.90
C GLY A 91 -0.22 -3.54 -14.13
N LYS A 92 -0.60 -3.73 -12.85
CA LYS A 92 -1.06 -2.67 -11.93
C LYS A 92 0.04 -2.17 -10.99
N ASN A 93 1.29 -2.61 -11.20
CA ASN A 93 2.43 -2.27 -10.38
C ASN A 93 3.52 -1.60 -11.24
N LEU A 94 4.44 -0.93 -10.55
CA LEU A 94 5.71 -0.48 -11.07
C LEU A 94 6.81 -1.44 -10.61
N GLU A 95 7.65 -1.84 -11.53
CA GLU A 95 8.92 -2.49 -11.27
C GLU A 95 10.01 -1.41 -11.31
N ILE A 96 10.72 -1.25 -10.20
CA ILE A 96 11.83 -0.30 -10.07
C ILE A 96 13.12 -1.09 -9.88
N THR A 97 14.06 -0.92 -10.81
CA THR A 97 15.39 -1.52 -10.73
C THR A 97 16.41 -0.45 -10.36
N THR A 98 17.18 -0.71 -9.32
CA THR A 98 18.24 0.18 -8.85
C THR A 98 19.60 -0.12 -9.51
N ASN A 99 20.57 0.76 -9.34
CA ASN A 99 21.96 0.55 -9.78
C ASN A 99 22.62 -0.66 -9.13
N ALA A 100 22.16 -1.05 -7.93
CA ALA A 100 22.59 -2.27 -7.24
C ALA A 100 21.91 -3.54 -7.79
N TYR A 101 21.20 -3.46 -8.92
CA TYR A 101 20.42 -4.55 -9.52
C TYR A 101 19.32 -5.13 -8.60
N LYS A 102 18.96 -4.41 -7.53
CA LYS A 102 17.78 -4.75 -6.73
C LYS A 102 16.52 -4.36 -7.50
N VAL A 103 15.57 -5.29 -7.56
CA VAL A 103 14.26 -5.09 -8.21
C VAL A 103 13.20 -4.95 -7.13
N HIS A 104 12.46 -3.85 -7.20
CA HIS A 104 11.42 -3.50 -6.25
C HIS A 104 10.08 -3.42 -6.96
N MET A 105 9.11 -4.20 -6.47
CA MET A 105 7.73 -4.09 -6.93
C MET A 105 6.97 -3.12 -6.04
N VAL A 106 6.57 -2.00 -6.64
CA VAL A 106 5.83 -0.91 -5.99
C VAL A 106 4.46 -0.77 -6.60
N ALA A 107 3.47 -0.42 -5.78
CA ALA A 107 2.13 -0.16 -6.29
C ALA A 107 2.09 1.14 -7.10
N MET A 108 1.22 1.23 -8.09
CA MET A 108 1.17 2.38 -8.98
C MET A 108 0.77 3.67 -8.24
N PRO A 109 1.57 4.76 -8.25
CA PRO A 109 1.17 6.03 -7.68
C PRO A 109 0.06 6.69 -8.51
N GLN A 110 -0.89 7.37 -7.85
CA GLN A 110 -2.00 8.09 -8.51
C GLN A 110 -1.50 9.24 -9.38
N GLN A 111 -0.49 9.97 -8.91
CA GLN A 111 0.13 11.08 -9.63
C GLN A 111 1.39 10.58 -10.34
N MET A 112 1.20 9.70 -11.34
CA MET A 112 2.30 9.02 -12.03
C MET A 112 3.29 10.00 -12.68
N GLU A 113 2.78 10.96 -13.46
CA GLU A 113 3.62 11.93 -14.18
C GLU A 113 4.52 12.72 -13.22
N ARG A 114 3.94 13.15 -12.10
CA ARG A 114 4.67 13.90 -11.07
C ARG A 114 5.70 13.05 -10.31
N PHE A 115 5.43 11.75 -10.17
CA PHE A 115 6.40 10.82 -9.60
C PHE A 115 7.57 10.60 -10.57
N LEU A 116 7.27 10.34 -11.84
CA LEU A 116 8.29 10.13 -12.88
C LEU A 116 9.16 11.38 -13.09
N SER A 117 8.55 12.57 -13.16
CA SER A 117 9.30 13.83 -13.31
C SER A 117 10.27 14.06 -12.16
N LEU A 118 9.89 13.65 -10.95
CA LEU A 118 10.73 13.78 -9.76
C LEU A 118 11.88 12.76 -9.76
N VAL A 119 11.66 11.56 -10.32
CA VAL A 119 12.75 10.59 -10.57
C VAL A 119 13.70 11.11 -11.64
N GLU A 120 13.18 11.63 -12.76
CA GLU A 120 13.99 12.20 -13.86
C GLU A 120 14.82 13.39 -13.41
N GLN A 121 14.29 14.22 -12.51
CA GLN A 121 15.01 15.35 -11.92
C GLN A 121 16.22 14.89 -11.09
N GLU A 122 16.06 13.82 -10.31
CA GLU A 122 17.12 13.25 -9.46
C GLU A 122 18.10 12.36 -10.26
N ASN A 123 17.62 11.71 -11.32
CA ASN A 123 18.43 10.91 -12.24
C ASN A 123 17.95 11.09 -13.69
N PRO A 124 18.60 11.98 -14.47
CA PRO A 124 18.27 12.20 -15.88
C PRO A 124 18.49 10.99 -16.80
N HIS A 125 19.22 9.97 -16.33
CA HIS A 125 19.54 8.76 -17.11
C HIS A 125 18.62 7.58 -16.83
N VAL A 126 17.53 7.79 -16.09
CA VAL A 126 16.55 6.74 -15.81
C VAL A 126 15.87 6.27 -17.11
N LYS A 127 15.75 4.95 -17.27
CA LYS A 127 14.98 4.35 -18.36
C LYS A 127 13.53 4.13 -17.90
N ILE A 128 12.57 4.74 -18.59
CA ILE A 128 11.15 4.64 -18.24
C ILE A 128 10.39 3.87 -19.33
N GLU A 129 9.80 2.74 -18.96
CA GLU A 129 9.06 1.83 -19.83
C GLU A 129 7.59 1.72 -19.36
N MET A 130 6.74 2.65 -19.80
CA MET A 130 5.30 2.68 -19.45
C MET A 130 4.45 2.09 -20.56
N VAL A 131 3.41 1.31 -20.22
CA VAL A 131 2.50 0.73 -21.22
C VAL A 131 1.61 1.85 -21.75
N GLY A 132 1.83 2.25 -23.01
CA GLY A 132 1.01 3.27 -23.70
C GLY A 132 1.78 4.50 -24.19
N LYS A 133 3.07 4.66 -23.84
CA LYS A 133 3.96 5.59 -24.54
C LYS A 133 4.62 4.84 -25.71
N LYS A 134 4.02 4.96 -26.90
CA LYS A 134 4.75 4.86 -28.16
C LYS A 134 5.32 6.23 -28.48
#